data_AF-A0A973JBL7-F1
#
_entry.id   AF-A0A973JBL7-F1
#
_cell.length_a   1.000
_cell.length_b   1.000
_cell.length_c   1.000
_cell.angle_alpha   90.00
_cell.angle_beta   90.00
_cell.angle_gamma   90.00
#
_symmetry.space_group_name_H-M   'P 1'
#
loop_
_entity.id
_entity.type
_entity.pdbx_description
1 polymer ?
#
loop_
_entity_poly.entity_id
_entity_poly.type
_entity_poly.pdbx_seq_one_letter_code
_entity_poly.pdbx_strand_id
1 'polypeptide(L)'
;MTTPNPTTPARRSLRVPGLAYAALVLVLFFGTIAIAQAAGLWSVSGKLSPNGAPLQLSGADPAEVKGWMSIQAVVDAYQIDQAALYARFDIPAETPPSTALKDLETLAPDFSVTALREWLATQD
;
A
#
# COMPACT_ATOMS: atom_id res chain seq x y z
N MET A 1 -13.66 -15.95 77.85
CA MET A 1 -13.01 -16.38 76.60
C MET A 1 -13.72 -15.68 75.45
N THR A 2 -13.19 -14.58 74.93
CA THR A 2 -13.78 -13.78 73.84
C THR A 2 -12.86 -13.86 72.63
N THR A 3 -13.32 -14.43 71.53
CA THR A 3 -12.53 -14.60 70.30
C THR A 3 -12.35 -13.25 69.58
N PRO A 4 -11.15 -12.91 69.07
CA PRO A 4 -10.94 -11.69 68.30
C PRO A 4 -11.63 -11.75 66.93
N ASN A 5 -12.15 -10.60 66.50
CA ASN A 5 -12.91 -10.41 65.27
C ASN A 5 -12.00 -10.54 64.01
N PRO A 6 -12.37 -11.30 62.97
CA PRO A 6 -11.59 -11.34 61.73
C PRO A 6 -11.57 -9.97 61.03
N THR A 7 -10.36 -9.50 60.71
CA THR A 7 -10.17 -8.27 59.94
C THR A 7 -10.33 -8.57 58.45
N THR A 8 -11.43 -8.11 57.85
CA THR A 8 -11.65 -8.21 56.40
C THR A 8 -10.65 -7.31 55.66
N PRO A 9 -9.87 -7.82 54.69
CA PRO A 9 -8.96 -6.98 53.91
C PRO A 9 -9.74 -5.99 53.05
N ALA A 10 -9.35 -4.72 53.10
CA ALA A 10 -9.97 -3.67 52.31
C ALA A 10 -9.71 -3.89 50.82
N ARG A 11 -10.74 -4.29 50.06
CA ARG A 11 -10.69 -4.46 48.61
C ARG A 11 -10.59 -3.09 47.94
N ARG A 12 -9.40 -2.74 47.42
CA ARG A 12 -9.19 -1.52 46.64
C ARG A 12 -9.89 -1.66 45.28
N SER A 13 -11.08 -1.05 45.14
CA SER A 13 -11.78 -0.98 43.86
C SER A 13 -11.23 0.20 43.05
N LEU A 14 -10.70 -0.08 41.86
CA LEU A 14 -10.36 0.96 40.89
C LEU A 14 -11.60 1.26 40.06
N ARG A 15 -12.14 2.47 40.19
CA ARG A 15 -13.19 2.97 39.30
C ARG A 15 -12.50 3.54 38.06
N VAL A 16 -12.53 2.80 36.95
CA VAL A 16 -12.06 3.32 35.66
C VAL A 16 -13.19 4.14 35.06
N PRO A 17 -13.00 5.45 34.80
CA PRO A 17 -14.02 6.23 34.12
C PRO A 17 -14.19 5.70 32.70
N GLY A 18 -15.44 5.55 32.24
CA GLY A 18 -15.75 4.93 30.95
C GLY A 18 -15.02 5.58 29.76
N LEU A 19 -14.81 6.90 29.81
CA LEU A 19 -14.02 7.62 28.82
C LEU A 19 -12.54 7.22 28.82
N ALA A 20 -11.93 6.98 29.98
CA ALA A 20 -10.54 6.51 30.04
C ALA A 20 -10.41 5.09 29.48
N TYR A 21 -11.41 4.24 29.72
CA TYR A 21 -11.46 2.92 29.10
C TYR A 21 -11.58 3.02 27.57
N ALA A 22 -12.49 3.85 27.07
CA ALA A 22 -12.63 4.08 25.63
C ALA A 22 -11.35 4.64 24.99
N ALA A 23 -10.72 5.64 25.63
CA ALA A 23 -9.46 6.20 25.17
C ALA A 23 -8.35 5.15 25.15
N LEU A 24 -8.24 4.32 26.19
CA LEU A 24 -7.25 3.24 26.26
C LEU A 24 -7.44 2.23 25.12
N VAL A 25 -8.68 1.83 24.83
CA VAL A 25 -8.98 0.93 23.70
C VAL A 25 -8.55 1.55 22.37
N LEU A 26 -8.90 2.81 22.12
CA LEU A 26 -8.50 3.50 20.89
C LEU A 26 -6.98 3.63 20.77
N VAL A 27 -6.28 3.94 21.85
CA VAL A 27 -4.82 4.04 21.87
C VAL A 27 -4.16 2.68 21.63
N LEU A 28 -4.68 1.60 22.22
CA LEU A 28 -4.17 0.25 21.96
C LEU A 28 -4.40 -0.16 20.49
N PHE A 29 -5.60 0.13 19.96
CA PHE A 29 -5.94 -0.20 18.59
C PHE A 29 -5.11 0.60 17.58
N PHE A 30 -5.15 1.93 17.64
CA PHE A 30 -4.41 2.77 16.70
C PHE A 30 -2.91 2.80 16.96
N GLY A 31 -2.48 2.62 18.22
CA GLY A 31 -1.07 2.59 18.58
C GLY A 31 -0.34 1.38 17.99
N THR A 32 -0.95 0.19 18.03
CA THR A 32 -0.36 -1.01 17.40
C THR A 32 -0.27 -0.85 15.88
N ILE A 33 -1.31 -0.29 15.25
CA ILE A 33 -1.30 0.04 13.82
C ILE A 33 -0.19 1.05 13.48
N ALA A 34 -0.08 2.14 14.24
CA ALA A 34 0.93 3.17 14.02
C ALA A 34 2.35 2.63 14.18
N ILE A 35 2.60 1.77 15.17
CA ILE A 35 3.89 1.10 15.35
C ILE A 35 4.21 0.19 14.16
N ALA A 36 3.24 -0.62 13.71
CA ALA A 36 3.42 -1.50 12.56
C ALA A 36 3.72 -0.74 11.25
N GLN A 37 3.06 0.41 11.05
CA GLN A 37 3.32 1.30 9.91
C GLN A 37 4.69 1.98 10.00
N ALA A 38 5.07 2.50 11.18
CA ALA A 38 6.36 3.17 11.39
C ALA A 38 7.55 2.21 11.30
N ALA A 39 7.37 0.94 11.68
CA ALA A 39 8.38 -0.10 11.57
C ALA A 39 8.48 -0.71 10.16
N GLY A 40 7.65 -0.29 9.19
CA GLY A 40 7.62 -0.85 7.83
C GLY A 40 7.06 -2.28 7.75
N LEU A 41 6.55 -2.81 8.86
CA LEU A 41 6.00 -4.17 8.94
C LEU A 41 4.67 -4.31 8.22
N TRP A 42 3.95 -3.20 8.01
CA TRP A 42 2.66 -3.19 7.33
C TRP A 42 2.38 -1.84 6.66
N SER A 43 1.92 -1.87 5.40
CA SER A 43 1.45 -0.70 4.66
C SER A 43 0.04 -0.92 4.16
N VAL A 44 -0.83 0.07 4.35
CA VAL A 44 -2.21 0.09 3.81
C VAL A 44 -2.21 0.34 2.30
N SER A 45 -1.18 1.02 1.80
CA SER A 45 -1.00 1.27 0.38
C SER A 45 -0.03 0.25 -0.18
N GLY A 46 -0.53 -0.73 -0.94
CA GLY A 46 0.31 -1.66 -1.73
C GLY A 46 1.15 -0.97 -2.82
N LYS A 47 1.18 0.37 -2.82
CA LYS A 47 2.04 1.23 -3.62
C LYS A 47 3.37 1.54 -2.93
N LEU A 48 3.59 1.05 -1.71
CA LEU A 48 4.83 1.23 -0.95
C LEU A 48 5.47 -0.13 -0.68
N SER A 49 6.78 -0.22 -0.88
CA SER A 49 7.66 -1.30 -0.45
C SER A 49 7.68 -1.43 1.08
N PRO A 50 8.04 -2.59 1.67
CA PRO A 50 8.22 -2.76 3.12
C PRO A 50 9.09 -1.69 3.79
N ASN A 51 9.97 -1.03 3.03
CA ASN A 51 10.83 0.05 3.53
C ASN A 51 10.19 1.44 3.46
N GLY A 52 8.90 1.56 3.15
CA GLY A 52 8.19 2.84 3.01
C GLY A 52 8.53 3.63 1.74
N ALA A 53 9.39 3.09 0.87
CA ALA A 53 9.65 3.64 -0.46
C ALA A 53 8.49 3.31 -1.42
N PRO A 54 8.23 4.12 -2.46
CA PRO A 54 7.34 3.72 -3.55
C PRO A 54 7.72 2.33 -4.07
N LEU A 55 6.74 1.46 -4.28
CA LEU A 55 6.94 0.15 -4.88
C LEU A 55 7.47 0.39 -6.30
N GLN A 56 8.75 0.13 -6.50
CA GLN A 56 9.40 0.21 -7.81
C GLN A 56 9.30 -1.15 -8.49
N LEU A 57 9.08 -1.12 -9.80
CA LEU A 57 9.18 -2.29 -10.66
C LEU A 57 10.65 -2.73 -10.69
N SER A 58 10.90 -4.03 -10.59
CA SER A 58 12.26 -4.55 -10.73
C SER A 58 12.79 -4.46 -12.16
N GLY A 59 11.88 -4.36 -13.14
CA GLY A 59 12.21 -4.43 -14.57
C GLY A 59 12.48 -5.85 -15.07
N ALA A 60 12.38 -6.86 -14.20
CA ALA A 60 12.74 -8.25 -14.52
C ALA A 60 11.52 -9.17 -14.71
N ASP A 61 10.37 -8.85 -14.13
CA ASP A 61 9.14 -9.64 -14.29
C ASP A 61 7.96 -8.75 -14.69
N PRO A 62 7.49 -8.85 -15.95
CA PRO A 62 6.32 -8.12 -16.45
C PRO A 62 5.07 -8.31 -15.57
N ALA A 63 4.92 -9.44 -14.86
CA ALA A 63 3.79 -9.68 -13.97
C ALA A 63 3.68 -8.66 -12.81
N GLU A 64 4.78 -7.99 -12.46
CA GLU A 64 4.82 -6.93 -11.45
C GLU A 64 4.07 -5.66 -11.87
N VAL A 65 3.89 -5.43 -13.18
CA VAL A 65 3.25 -4.21 -13.71
C VAL A 65 1.77 -4.20 -13.34
N LYS A 66 1.33 -3.22 -12.54
CA LYS A 66 -0.08 -3.08 -12.11
C LYS A 66 -0.73 -1.86 -12.74
N GLY A 67 -2.03 -1.93 -13.04
CA GLY A 67 -2.77 -0.84 -13.70
C GLY A 67 -2.76 0.51 -12.96
N TRP A 68 -2.49 0.56 -11.66
CA TRP A 68 -2.38 1.81 -10.92
C TRP A 68 -1.00 2.50 -11.05
N MET A 69 -0.01 1.83 -11.63
CA MET A 69 1.33 2.38 -11.89
C MET A 69 1.28 3.36 -13.05
N SER A 70 2.28 4.26 -13.12
CA SER A 70 2.40 5.23 -14.21
C SER A 70 3.13 4.65 -15.42
N ILE A 71 2.92 5.28 -16.57
CA ILE A 71 3.68 4.97 -17.80
C ILE A 71 5.17 5.16 -17.55
N GLN A 72 5.56 6.27 -16.91
CA GLN A 72 6.94 6.58 -16.57
C GLN A 72 7.59 5.47 -15.75
N ALA A 73 6.88 4.89 -14.77
CA ALA A 73 7.43 3.85 -13.92
C ALA A 73 7.78 2.57 -14.71
N VAL A 74 7.00 2.24 -15.75
CA VAL A 74 7.27 1.10 -16.63
C VAL A 74 8.45 1.41 -17.55
N VAL A 75 8.45 2.59 -18.18
CA VAL A 75 9.52 3.04 -19.08
C VAL A 75 10.87 3.04 -18.34
N ASP A 76 10.90 3.60 -17.13
CA ASP A 76 12.12 3.67 -16.32
C ASP A 76 12.57 2.28 -15.86
N ALA A 77 11.65 1.39 -15.48
CA ALA A 77 12.03 0.07 -14.95
C ALA A 77 12.53 -0.89 -16.04
N TYR A 78 11.89 -0.89 -17.21
CA TYR A 78 12.24 -1.77 -18.32
C TYR A 78 13.22 -1.13 -19.31
N GLN A 79 13.63 0.13 -19.06
CA GLN A 79 14.57 0.88 -19.92
C GLN A 79 14.15 0.91 -21.40
N ILE A 80 12.84 0.92 -21.66
CA ILE A 80 12.27 0.95 -23.00
C ILE A 80 12.08 2.38 -23.49
N ASP A 81 12.01 2.58 -24.80
CA ASP A 81 11.65 3.88 -25.37
C ASP A 81 10.17 4.17 -25.16
N GLN A 82 9.86 5.32 -24.54
CA GLN A 82 8.49 5.79 -24.36
C GLN A 82 7.78 5.96 -25.72
N ALA A 83 8.47 6.45 -26.74
CA ALA A 83 7.87 6.63 -28.06
C ALA A 83 7.46 5.29 -28.69
N ALA A 84 8.26 4.24 -28.50
CA ALA A 84 7.93 2.89 -28.95
C ALA A 84 6.69 2.33 -28.25
N LEU A 85 6.55 2.56 -26.94
CA LEU A 85 5.35 2.16 -26.19
C LEU A 85 4.11 2.91 -26.71
N TYR A 86 4.20 4.22 -26.91
CA TYR A 86 3.08 5.02 -27.39
C TYR A 86 2.64 4.60 -28.78
N ALA A 87 3.61 4.37 -29.69
CA ALA A 87 3.33 3.89 -31.03
C ALA A 87 2.75 2.46 -31.03
N ARG A 88 3.21 1.59 -30.11
CA ARG A 88 2.76 0.20 -30.05
C ARG A 88 1.28 0.04 -29.68
N PHE A 89 0.80 0.92 -28.80
CA PHE A 89 -0.55 0.88 -28.24
C PHE A 89 -1.44 2.05 -28.69
N ASP A 90 -1.02 2.79 -29.71
CA ASP A 90 -1.74 3.95 -30.26
C ASP A 90 -2.14 4.97 -29.17
N ILE A 91 -1.23 5.23 -28.23
CA ILE A 91 -1.46 6.17 -27.13
C ILE A 91 -1.31 7.60 -27.67
N PRO A 92 -2.28 8.50 -27.42
CA PRO A 92 -2.15 9.90 -27.83
C PRO A 92 -0.89 10.55 -27.24
N ALA A 93 -0.10 11.23 -28.07
CA ALA A 93 1.14 11.89 -27.67
C ALA A 93 0.96 12.95 -26.57
N GLU A 94 -0.25 13.53 -26.49
CA GLU A 94 -0.66 14.50 -25.47
C GLU A 94 -0.74 13.87 -24.06
N THR A 95 -0.75 12.54 -23.97
CA THR A 95 -0.95 11.80 -22.72
C THR A 95 0.27 11.95 -21.81
N PRO A 96 0.13 12.53 -20.60
CA PRO A 96 1.26 12.69 -19.70
C PRO A 96 1.86 11.34 -19.26
N PRO A 97 3.20 11.20 -19.14
CA PRO A 97 3.82 9.96 -18.66
C PRO A 97 3.52 9.63 -17.20
N SER A 98 3.00 10.59 -16.44
CA SER A 98 2.48 10.39 -15.07
C SER A 98 1.12 9.69 -15.02
N THR A 99 0.46 9.49 -16.17
CA THR A 99 -0.87 8.87 -16.26
C THR A 99 -0.81 7.41 -15.82
N ALA A 100 -1.84 6.93 -15.11
CA ALA A 100 -1.88 5.54 -14.69
C ALA A 100 -2.26 4.64 -15.87
N LEU A 101 -1.67 3.45 -15.94
CA LEU A 101 -1.89 2.51 -17.05
C LEU A 101 -3.36 2.12 -17.21
N LYS A 102 -4.10 1.93 -16.11
CA LYS A 102 -5.54 1.62 -16.16
C LYS A 102 -6.36 2.74 -16.81
N ASP A 103 -5.90 3.99 -16.72
CA ASP A 103 -6.62 5.12 -17.29
C ASP A 103 -6.41 5.15 -18.81
N LEU A 104 -5.31 4.56 -19.31
CA LEU A 104 -5.06 4.39 -20.75
C LEU A 104 -6.06 3.46 -21.42
N GLU A 105 -6.63 2.49 -20.71
CA GLU A 105 -7.68 1.61 -21.27
C GLU A 105 -8.92 2.41 -21.72
N THR A 106 -9.10 3.63 -21.20
CA THR A 106 -10.18 4.54 -21.63
C THR A 106 -9.78 5.44 -22.80
N LEU A 107 -8.47 5.64 -23.03
CA LEU A 107 -7.91 6.55 -24.02
C LEU A 107 -7.45 5.83 -25.29
N ALA A 108 -6.97 4.60 -25.15
CA ALA A 108 -6.46 3.75 -26.21
C ALA A 108 -7.20 2.40 -26.15
N PRO A 109 -8.13 2.11 -27.07
CA PRO A 109 -8.96 0.90 -27.02
C PRO A 109 -8.15 -0.40 -27.20
N ASP A 110 -6.97 -0.30 -27.81
CA ASP A 110 -6.06 -1.43 -28.01
C ASP A 110 -5.10 -1.62 -26.83
N PHE A 111 -5.12 -0.71 -25.84
CA PHE A 111 -4.29 -0.82 -24.64
C PHE A 111 -4.97 -1.69 -23.58
N SER A 112 -4.19 -2.62 -23.01
CA SER A 112 -4.53 -3.28 -21.75
C SER A 112 -3.26 -3.59 -20.97
N VAL A 113 -3.37 -3.65 -19.63
CA VAL A 113 -2.23 -4.03 -18.80
C VAL A 113 -1.71 -5.43 -19.18
N THR A 114 -2.59 -6.36 -19.55
CA THR A 114 -2.18 -7.70 -19.98
C THR A 114 -1.36 -7.66 -21.26
N ALA A 115 -1.81 -6.94 -22.28
CA ALA A 115 -1.09 -6.80 -23.55
C ALA A 115 0.26 -6.09 -23.36
N LEU A 116 0.32 -5.11 -22.45
CA LEU A 116 1.58 -4.46 -22.06
C LEU A 116 2.57 -5.49 -21.49
N ARG A 117 2.13 -6.35 -20.57
CA ARG A 117 3.00 -7.38 -19.97
C ARG A 117 3.52 -8.37 -21.00
N GLU A 118 2.67 -8.83 -21.91
CA GLU A 118 3.05 -9.73 -23.00
C GLU A 118 4.08 -9.09 -23.94
N TRP A 119 3.87 -7.82 -24.28
CA TRP A 119 4.82 -7.08 -25.11
C TRP A 119 6.15 -6.87 -24.39
N LEU A 120 6.15 -6.52 -23.11
CA LEU A 120 7.37 -6.39 -22.29
C LEU A 120 8.15 -7.71 -22.19
N ALA A 121 7.47 -8.85 -22.09
CA ALA A 121 8.11 -10.17 -22.13
C ALA A 121 8.78 -10.50 -23.47
N THR A 122 8.50 -9.72 -24.52
CA THR A 122 9.18 -9.81 -25.83
C THR A 122 10.38 -8.84 -25.93
N GLN A 123 10.53 -7.91 -24.97
CA GLN A 123 11.63 -6.92 -24.93
C GLN A 123 12.83 -7.39 -24.09
N ASP A 124 12.80 -8.63 -23.56
CA ASP A 124 13.93 -9.31 -22.89
C ASP A 124 15.11 -9.62 -23.83
#